data_AF-J9FQD1-F1
#
_entry.id   AF-J9FQD1-F1
#
_cell.length_a   1.000
_cell.length_b   1.000
_cell.length_c   1.000
_cell.angle_alpha   90.00
_cell.angle_beta   90.00
_cell.angle_gamma   90.00
#
_symmetry.space_group_name_H-M   'P 1'
#
loop_
_entity.id
_entity.type
_entity.pdbx_description
1 polymer ?
#
loop_
_entity_poly.entity_id
_entity_poly.type
_entity_poly.pdbx_seq_one_letter_code
_entity_poly.pdbx_strand_id
1 'polypeptide(L)'
;KGNVYVARSEEEAQAQAGEGVVLTRDADVLDTWFSSAMVPFSTLGWPSPEADDKTAYDLYLPSTVLVTGYDIIFFWVARMVMMTKH
;
A
#
# COMPACT_ATOMS: atom_id res chain seq x y z
N LYS A 1 -26.90 6.75 -3.02
CA LYS A 1 -26.66 5.50 -2.25
C LYS A 1 -25.52 4.77 -2.94
N GLY A 2 -24.43 4.49 -2.23
CA GLY A 2 -23.23 3.89 -2.82
C GLY A 2 -22.05 4.85 -3.04
N ASN A 3 -22.00 5.99 -2.33
CA ASN A 3 -20.79 6.81 -2.31
C ASN A 3 -19.77 6.15 -1.39
N VAL A 4 -18.54 5.99 -1.87
CA VAL A 4 -17.39 5.53 -1.08
C VAL A 4 -16.49 6.72 -0.83
N TYR A 5 -16.11 6.92 0.44
CA TYR A 5 -15.22 7.98 0.86
C TYR A 5 -13.90 7.35 1.32
N VAL A 6 -12.77 7.85 0.81
CA VAL A 6 -11.44 7.36 1.17
C VAL A 6 -10.66 8.53 1.77
N ALA A 7 -10.30 8.40 3.04
CA ALA A 7 -9.59 9.42 3.80
C ALA A 7 -8.62 8.77 4.80
N ARG A 8 -7.75 9.57 5.43
CA ARG A 8 -6.78 9.06 6.41
C ARG A 8 -7.42 8.81 7.77
N SER A 9 -8.53 9.49 8.07
CA SER A 9 -9.30 9.31 9.30
C SER A 9 -10.81 9.30 9.05
N GLU A 10 -11.58 8.82 10.03
CA GLU A 10 -13.04 8.78 9.97
C GLU A 10 -13.63 10.20 9.95
N GLU A 11 -13.03 11.15 10.66
CA GLU A 11 -13.46 12.54 10.71
C GLU A 11 -13.31 13.22 9.34
N GLU A 12 -12.20 12.97 8.64
CA GLU A 12 -11.99 13.47 7.28
C GLU A 12 -13.00 12.86 6.30
N ALA A 13 -13.27 11.55 6.42
CA ALA A 13 -14.28 10.88 5.60
C ALA A 13 -15.67 11.44 5.89
N GLN A 14 -16.01 11.70 7.16
CA GLN A 14 -17.27 12.29 7.58
C GLN A 14 -17.43 13.73 7.05
N ALA A 15 -16.37 14.53 7.06
CA ALA A 15 -16.37 15.86 6.47
C ALA A 15 -16.63 15.83 4.96
N GLN A 16 -16.12 14.83 4.24
CA GLN A 16 -16.42 14.63 2.82
C GLN A 16 -17.84 14.13 2.58
N ALA A 17 -18.39 13.34 3.50
CA ALA A 17 -19.75 12.81 3.41
C ALA A 17 -20.83 13.85 3.72
N GLY A 18 -20.53 14.80 4.61
CA GLY A 18 -21.42 15.88 5.03
C GLY A 18 -22.22 15.55 6.30
N GLU A 19 -22.90 16.57 6.83
CA GLU A 19 -23.73 16.44 8.03
C GLU A 19 -24.95 15.55 7.79
N GLY A 20 -25.29 14.72 8.78
CA GLY A 20 -26.46 13.83 8.73
C GLY A 20 -26.29 12.53 7.94
N VAL A 21 -25.10 12.28 7.36
CA VAL A 21 -24.75 11.00 6.73
C VAL A 21 -24.06 10.10 7.76
N VAL A 22 -24.62 8.92 8.05
CA VAL A 22 -23.95 7.91 8.88
C VAL A 22 -23.05 7.07 8.00
N LEU A 23 -21.73 7.13 8.25
CA LEU A 23 -20.76 6.29 7.58
C LEU A 23 -20.67 4.89 8.21
N THR A 24 -20.23 3.93 7.43
CA THR A 24 -19.92 2.58 7.89
C THR A 24 -18.66 2.13 7.18
N ARG A 25 -17.69 1.61 7.93
CA ARG A 25 -16.46 1.08 7.38
C ARG A 25 -16.76 -0.18 6.56
N ASP A 26 -16.13 -0.28 5.39
CA ASP A 26 -16.19 -1.49 4.58
C ASP A 26 -15.64 -2.69 5.37
N ALA A 27 -16.37 -3.81 5.33
CA ALA A 27 -16.00 -5.04 6.02
C ALA A 27 -14.99 -5.87 5.20
N ASP A 28 -14.75 -5.51 3.95
CA ASP A 28 -13.80 -6.18 3.08
C ASP A 28 -12.36 -6.05 3.58
N VAL A 29 -11.56 -7.06 3.25
CA VAL A 29 -10.13 -7.14 3.55
C VAL A 29 -9.32 -7.14 2.26
N LEU A 30 -8.11 -6.61 2.34
CA LEU A 30 -7.18 -6.64 1.22
C LEU A 30 -6.67 -8.07 0.97
N ASP A 31 -6.47 -8.40 -0.30
CA ASP A 31 -5.84 -9.66 -0.74
C ASP A 31 -4.44 -9.80 -0.12
N THR A 32 -4.06 -11.00 0.31
CA THR A 32 -2.71 -11.31 0.83
C THR A 32 -1.59 -10.90 -0.12
N TRP A 33 -1.81 -10.97 -1.43
CA TRP A 33 -0.83 -10.52 -2.42
C TRP A 33 -0.70 -9.00 -2.50
N PHE A 34 -1.70 -8.24 -2.03
CA PHE A 34 -1.59 -6.79 -1.94
C PHE A 34 -0.52 -6.42 -0.91
N SER A 35 -0.61 -6.95 0.31
CA SER A 35 0.40 -6.68 1.34
C SER A 35 1.76 -7.28 0.98
N SER A 36 1.79 -8.47 0.38
CA SER A 36 3.03 -9.11 -0.05
C SER A 36 3.76 -8.30 -1.14
N ALA A 37 3.03 -7.60 -2.00
CA ALA A 37 3.62 -6.76 -3.04
C ALA A 37 4.30 -5.48 -2.48
N MET A 38 3.92 -5.05 -1.26
CA MET A 38 4.49 -3.87 -0.60
C MET A 38 5.82 -4.16 0.14
N VAL A 39 6.20 -5.43 0.28
CA VAL A 39 7.40 -5.87 1.01
C VAL A 39 8.68 -5.10 0.66
N PRO A 40 8.97 -4.72 -0.60
CA PRO A 40 10.21 -4.00 -0.94
C PRO A 40 10.40 -2.65 -0.24
N PHE A 41 9.32 -2.03 0.22
CA PHE A 41 9.35 -0.68 0.81
C PHE A 41 8.66 -0.60 2.17
N SER A 42 7.73 -1.52 2.50
CA SER A 42 6.97 -1.48 3.75
C SER A 42 7.85 -1.60 5.00
N THR A 43 9.03 -2.22 4.88
CA THR A 43 9.99 -2.37 5.97
C THR A 43 10.98 -1.20 6.07
N LEU A 44 10.94 -0.26 5.14
CA LEU A 44 11.89 0.85 5.01
C LEU A 44 11.19 2.19 5.29
N GLY A 45 10.32 2.23 6.30
CA GLY A 45 9.67 3.49 6.73
C GLY A 45 8.57 4.03 5.80
N TRP A 46 8.09 3.26 4.82
CA TRP A 46 6.92 3.64 4.02
C TRP A 46 5.71 3.97 4.92
N PRO A 47 4.88 4.98 4.59
CA PRO A 47 4.87 5.80 3.37
C PRO A 47 5.78 7.04 3.40
N SER A 48 6.35 7.37 4.55
CA SER A 48 7.14 8.60 4.75
C SER A 48 8.43 8.22 5.49
N PRO A 49 9.42 7.69 4.75
CA PRO A 49 10.66 7.22 5.35
C PRO A 49 11.48 8.40 5.84
N GLU A 50 12.01 8.31 7.06
CA GLU A 50 12.79 9.36 7.71
C GLU A 50 14.16 8.83 8.13
N ALA A 51 15.14 9.73 8.26
CA ALA A 51 16.48 9.42 8.76
C ALA A 51 17.13 8.17 8.11
N ASP A 52 17.42 7.14 8.91
CA ASP A 52 18.10 5.93 8.47
C ASP A 52 17.25 5.10 7.50
N ASP A 53 15.93 5.08 7.68
CA ASP A 53 15.00 4.36 6.80
C ASP A 53 14.98 4.99 5.41
N LYS A 54 15.05 6.34 5.33
CA LYS A 54 15.17 7.03 4.03
C LYS A 54 16.48 6.67 3.33
N THR A 55 17.57 6.63 4.07
CA THR A 55 18.89 6.25 3.52
C THR A 55 18.86 4.81 3.01
N ALA A 56 18.25 3.89 3.76
CA ALA A 56 18.08 2.50 3.37
C ALA A 56 17.15 2.36 2.15
N TYR A 57 16.07 3.13 2.10
CA TYR A 57 15.14 3.17 0.95
C TYR A 57 15.88 3.49 -0.34
N ASP A 58 16.67 4.58 -0.34
CA ASP A 58 17.40 5.05 -1.52
C ASP A 58 18.54 4.08 -1.94
N LEU A 59 19.08 3.30 -0.99
CA LEU A 59 20.16 2.33 -1.24
C LEU A 59 19.67 0.96 -1.72
N TYR A 60 18.54 0.49 -1.18
CA TYR A 60 18.06 -0.88 -1.39
C TYR A 60 16.86 -0.97 -2.33
N LEU A 61 16.24 0.16 -2.68
CA LEU A 61 15.19 0.25 -3.67
C LEU A 61 15.54 1.32 -4.73
N PRO A 62 15.83 0.93 -5.99
CA PRO A 62 15.61 -0.39 -6.58
C PRO A 62 16.69 -1.41 -6.23
N SER A 63 16.28 -2.66 -5.99
CA SER A 63 17.18 -3.79 -5.85
C SER A 63 17.65 -4.30 -7.22
N THR A 64 18.81 -4.97 -7.24
CA THR A 64 19.42 -5.46 -8.48
C THR A 64 19.02 -6.90 -8.83
N VAL A 65 18.69 -7.72 -7.82
CA VAL A 65 18.34 -9.13 -7.99
C VAL A 65 17.18 -9.49 -7.07
N LEU A 66 16.18 -10.18 -7.63
CA LEU A 66 15.09 -10.81 -6.88
C LEU A 66 15.10 -12.32 -7.17
N VAL A 67 15.28 -13.13 -6.14
CA VAL A 67 15.27 -14.60 -6.24
C VAL A 67 13.91 -15.13 -5.81
N THR A 68 13.24 -15.88 -6.67
CA THR A 68 11.91 -16.44 -6.40
C THR A 68 11.58 -17.62 -7.32
N GLY A 69 10.49 -18.33 -7.02
CA GLY A 69 9.93 -19.38 -7.87
C GLY A 69 9.16 -18.82 -9.07
N TYR A 70 9.11 -19.58 -10.17
CA TYR A 70 8.40 -19.18 -11.39
C TYR A 70 6.87 -19.17 -11.23
N ASP A 71 6.37 -19.93 -10.25
CA ASP A 71 4.96 -20.17 -9.94
C ASP A 71 4.24 -18.92 -9.42
N ILE A 72 4.96 -17.98 -8.79
CA ILE A 72 4.39 -16.74 -8.25
C ILE A 72 4.79 -15.48 -9.01
N ILE A 73 5.37 -15.60 -10.20
CA ILE A 73 5.79 -14.44 -11.01
C ILE A 73 4.60 -13.50 -11.28
N PHE A 74 3.44 -14.02 -11.69
CA PHE A 74 2.28 -13.17 -11.98
C PHE A 74 1.50 -12.76 -10.73
N PHE A 75 1.42 -13.63 -9.72
CA PHE A 75 0.66 -13.34 -8.50
C PHE A 75 1.38 -12.34 -7.58
N TRP A 76 2.72 -12.32 -7.60
CA TRP A 76 3.53 -11.53 -6.68
C TRP A 76 4.51 -10.58 -7.37
N VAL A 77 5.45 -11.11 -8.17
CA VAL A 77 6.56 -10.31 -8.73
C VAL A 77 6.03 -9.17 -9.61
N ALA A 78 5.07 -9.46 -10.49
CA ALA A 78 4.46 -8.44 -11.34
C ALA A 78 3.82 -7.32 -10.50
N ARG A 79 3.16 -7.65 -9.38
CA ARG A 79 2.54 -6.65 -8.50
C ARG A 79 3.58 -5.80 -7.78
N MET A 80 4.69 -6.40 -7.30
CA MET A 80 5.81 -5.64 -6.72
C MET A 80 6.35 -4.63 -7.73
N VAL A 81 6.62 -5.05 -8.97
CA VAL A 81 7.13 -4.17 -10.02
C VAL A 81 6.15 -3.02 -10.30
N MET A 82 4.85 -3.29 -10.38
CA MET A 82 3.84 -2.24 -10.60
C MET A 82 3.78 -1.23 -9.44
N MET A 83 3.96 -1.68 -8.20
CA MET A 83 3.90 -0.80 -7.02
C MET A 83 5.17 0.04 -6.81
N THR A 84 6.33 -0.39 -7.30
CA THR A 84 7.60 0.33 -7.11
C THR A 84 8.02 1.21 -8.28
N LYS A 85 7.36 1.09 -9.45
CA LYS A 85 7.72 1.83 -10.67
C LYS A 85 6.99 3.17 -10.81
N HIS A 86 6.09 3.49 -9.90
CA HIS A 86 5.32 4.74 -9.85
C HIS A 86 5.55 5.45 -8.52
#